data_AF-A0A8B9X093-F1
#
_entry.id   AF-A0A8B9X093-F1
#
_cell.length_a   1.000
_cell.length_b   1.000
_cell.length_c   1.000
_cell.angle_alpha   90.00
_cell.angle_beta   90.00
_cell.angle_gamma   90.00
#
_symmetry.space_group_name_H-M   'P 1'
#
loop_
_entity.id
_entity.type
_entity.pdbx_description
1 polymer ?
#
loop_
_entity_poly.entity_id
_entity_poly.type
_entity_poly.pdbx_seq_one_letter_code
_entity_poly.pdbx_strand_id
1 'polypeptide(L)'
;MLQGTSPATTPSAGELLICRNFLGAASLRGARGAARTRTGCGPEEPGFWALCVRVRVCGVGRSRSRRVPCFSGEPGGPERGARTQAPELQGRSPRILFLRFRPRLSRGGPGPSTLPMAGPRVEVDGGIMEGGGQILRVSTALSCLLGLPLRVQKIRAGRSTPGLRPQHLSGLEMIRDLCDGQLEGAEIGSTEITFTPEKIKGGVHTADTKTAGSVCLLMQVSMPCVLFAACPSELRLKGGTNAEMAPQIDYTAMVFKPIVEKFGFTFNCDIKMRGYYPKGGGEVIVRMSPVKQLSPINLTDRGCVTKIYGRAFVAGVLPFKVAKDMAAAAVRCIRKEIRDLYVNIQPVQEPKDQAFGNGNGIIIIAETSTGCLFAGSSLGKRGVNADKVGIEAAEMLLANLRHGGAVDEYLQDQLIIFMALASGISRIKTGPVTLHTQTAIHFAEQLAKAKFTVKKSEDEEDASKDTYIIECQGIGMTNPNL
;
A
#
# COMPACT_ATOMS: atom_id res chain seq x y z
N MET A 1 -23.51 -30.55 -39.12
CA MET A 1 -24.72 -30.26 -39.93
C MET A 1 -25.46 -29.17 -39.17
N LEU A 2 -25.31 -27.88 -39.54
CA LEU A 2 -26.21 -27.12 -40.45
C LEU A 2 -27.66 -27.14 -39.92
N GLN A 3 -28.40 -26.07 -39.62
CA GLN A 3 -28.43 -24.61 -39.86
C GLN A 3 -29.25 -24.01 -38.67
N GLY A 4 -29.19 -22.74 -38.23
CA GLY A 4 -29.15 -21.48 -38.96
C GLY A 4 -30.57 -21.00 -39.31
N THR A 5 -31.13 -20.02 -38.58
CA THR A 5 -31.82 -18.80 -39.10
C THR A 5 -32.61 -18.06 -38.00
N SER A 6 -32.22 -16.81 -37.77
CA SER A 6 -33.11 -15.70 -37.36
C SER A 6 -33.75 -15.11 -38.63
N PRO A 7 -34.84 -14.31 -38.57
CA PRO A 7 -34.60 -12.86 -38.59
C PRO A 7 -35.60 -11.99 -37.81
N ALA A 8 -35.18 -10.74 -37.66
CA ALA A 8 -35.81 -9.60 -37.00
C ALA A 8 -37.11 -9.06 -37.64
N THR A 9 -37.84 -8.24 -36.87
CA THR A 9 -38.57 -7.06 -37.39
C THR A 9 -38.95 -6.10 -36.26
N THR A 10 -38.53 -4.84 -36.40
CA THR A 10 -39.09 -3.62 -35.78
C THR A 10 -40.26 -3.09 -36.64
N PRO A 11 -41.16 -2.26 -36.08
CA PRO A 11 -41.17 -0.80 -36.30
C PRO A 11 -41.63 -0.04 -35.02
N SER A 12 -41.61 1.29 -34.80
CA SER A 12 -41.24 2.53 -35.49
C SER A 12 -41.34 3.68 -34.46
N ALA A 13 -40.69 4.81 -34.76
CA ALA A 13 -40.86 6.23 -34.34
C ALA A 13 -41.99 6.61 -33.36
N GLY A 14 -41.86 7.61 -32.49
CA GLY A 14 -40.86 8.66 -32.32
C GLY A 14 -41.45 9.75 -31.42
N GLU A 15 -40.62 10.57 -30.78
CA GLU A 15 -41.05 11.89 -30.30
C GLU A 15 -39.82 12.80 -30.14
N LEU A 16 -39.78 13.81 -31.01
CA LEU A 16 -38.87 14.94 -31.02
C LEU A 16 -39.37 15.94 -29.96
N LEU A 17 -38.56 16.26 -28.94
CA LEU A 17 -38.82 17.43 -28.10
C LEU A 17 -37.79 18.53 -28.40
N ILE A 18 -38.29 19.53 -29.12
CA ILE A 18 -37.66 20.83 -29.36
C ILE A 18 -37.82 21.65 -28.07
N CYS A 19 -36.73 22.11 -27.47
CA CYS A 19 -36.77 23.23 -26.51
C CYS A 19 -35.90 24.38 -27.02
N ARG A 20 -36.61 25.46 -27.34
CA ARG A 20 -36.15 26.75 -27.86
C ARG A 20 -35.32 27.53 -26.83
N ASN A 21 -34.41 28.31 -27.40
CA ASN A 21 -33.73 29.50 -26.88
C ASN A 21 -34.55 30.32 -25.87
N PHE A 22 -33.87 30.76 -24.80
CA PHE A 22 -34.14 32.05 -24.18
C PHE A 22 -32.84 32.85 -24.10
N LEU A 23 -32.76 33.87 -24.95
CA LEU A 23 -31.85 35.00 -24.84
C LEU A 23 -32.38 35.92 -23.73
N GLY A 24 -31.54 36.25 -22.76
CA GLY A 24 -31.82 37.23 -21.72
C GLY A 24 -30.56 38.05 -21.46
N ALA A 25 -30.43 39.16 -22.17
CA ALA A 25 -29.39 40.16 -21.96
C ALA A 25 -29.63 40.92 -20.66
N ALA A 26 -28.57 41.12 -19.87
CA ALA A 26 -28.49 42.25 -18.93
C ALA A 26 -27.02 42.70 -18.83
N SER A 27 -26.84 43.99 -19.03
CA SER A 27 -25.58 44.68 -19.29
C SER A 27 -25.19 45.57 -18.11
N LEU A 28 -23.87 45.59 -17.86
CA LEU A 28 -23.00 46.68 -17.38
C LEU A 28 -23.37 47.50 -16.12
N ARG A 29 -22.43 47.48 -15.16
CA ARG A 29 -21.63 48.60 -14.60
C ARG A 29 -20.55 47.94 -13.72
N GLY A 30 -19.24 48.15 -13.81
CA GLY A 30 -18.46 49.27 -14.32
C GLY A 30 -17.67 49.91 -13.17
N ALA A 31 -16.41 49.51 -12.96
CA ALA A 31 -15.42 50.34 -12.26
C ALA A 31 -14.00 49.92 -12.68
N ARG A 32 -13.28 50.90 -13.25
CA ARG A 32 -11.93 50.84 -13.80
C ARG A 32 -10.87 50.98 -12.70
N GLY A 33 -9.70 50.41 -12.95
CA GLY A 33 -8.45 50.75 -12.26
C GLY A 33 -7.25 50.12 -12.95
N ALA A 34 -6.65 50.84 -13.91
CA ALA A 34 -5.31 50.59 -14.46
C ALA A 34 -4.25 50.93 -13.37
N ALA A 35 -2.98 50.52 -13.39
CA ALA A 35 -2.08 50.18 -14.47
C ALA A 35 -0.75 49.58 -13.94
N ARG A 36 0.03 49.07 -14.91
CA ARG A 36 1.50 49.02 -15.01
C ARG A 36 2.26 47.75 -14.58
N THR A 37 2.77 47.15 -15.65
CA THR A 37 3.88 46.20 -15.88
C THR A 37 5.18 46.50 -15.13
N ARG A 38 5.85 45.43 -14.68
CA ARG A 38 7.32 45.27 -14.78
C ARG A 38 7.68 43.78 -14.92
N THR A 39 8.59 43.53 -15.86
CA THR A 39 9.26 42.29 -16.25
C THR A 39 10.30 41.83 -15.23
N GLY A 40 10.53 40.52 -15.08
CA GLY A 40 11.79 39.98 -14.52
C GLY A 40 11.70 38.59 -13.87
N CYS A 41 12.18 37.58 -14.61
CA CYS A 41 12.78 36.28 -14.28
C CYS A 41 12.69 35.62 -12.88
N GLY A 42 12.39 34.30 -12.88
CA GLY A 42 12.90 33.30 -11.91
C GLY A 42 11.82 32.39 -11.30
N PRO A 43 11.99 31.04 -11.27
CA PRO A 43 10.96 30.13 -10.78
C PRO A 43 11.06 29.95 -9.26
N GLU A 44 9.97 30.23 -8.53
CA GLU A 44 9.85 29.95 -7.10
C GLU A 44 9.22 28.57 -6.85
N GLU A 45 9.92 27.77 -6.05
CA GLU A 45 9.45 26.53 -5.43
C GLU A 45 8.32 26.80 -4.41
N PRO A 46 7.35 25.88 -4.21
CA PRO A 46 6.40 26.01 -3.11
C PRO A 46 6.99 25.46 -1.80
N GLY A 47 7.49 26.39 -0.98
CA GLY A 47 7.88 26.16 0.40
C GLY A 47 6.69 25.93 1.36
N PHE A 48 6.91 25.01 2.30
CA PHE A 48 6.05 24.69 3.43
C PHE A 48 5.77 25.91 4.32
N TRP A 49 4.49 26.22 4.57
CA TRP A 49 4.08 27.15 5.63
C TRP A 49 3.89 26.40 6.96
N ALA A 50 4.87 26.55 7.86
CA ALA A 50 4.71 26.22 9.27
C ALA A 50 4.15 27.43 10.02
N LEU A 51 2.88 27.35 10.43
CA LEU A 51 2.26 28.37 11.28
C LEU A 51 2.73 28.18 12.73
N CYS A 52 3.67 29.02 13.15
CA CYS A 52 4.20 29.06 14.52
C CYS A 52 3.34 30.04 15.35
N VAL A 53 2.41 29.52 16.17
CA VAL A 53 1.65 30.36 17.11
C VAL A 53 2.49 30.61 18.36
N ARG A 54 2.96 31.85 18.51
CA ARG A 54 3.70 32.36 19.65
C ARG A 54 2.70 32.93 20.65
N VAL A 55 2.41 32.21 21.75
CA VAL A 55 1.59 32.75 22.84
C VAL A 55 2.45 33.63 23.74
N ARG A 56 2.14 34.94 23.73
CA ARG A 56 2.62 35.94 24.69
C ARG A 56 1.80 35.79 25.97
N VAL A 57 2.46 35.61 27.12
CA VAL A 57 1.83 35.76 28.44
C VAL A 57 2.45 36.96 29.13
N CYS A 58 1.64 37.98 29.41
CA CYS A 58 1.97 39.07 30.33
C CYS A 58 0.96 39.06 31.49
N GLY A 59 1.47 38.87 32.71
CA GLY A 59 1.25 39.85 33.78
C GLY A 59 0.21 39.60 34.89
N VAL A 60 0.73 39.15 36.05
CA VAL A 60 0.50 39.63 37.44
C VAL A 60 -0.80 39.30 38.19
N GLY A 61 -0.63 38.68 39.38
CA GLY A 61 -1.58 38.72 40.50
C GLY A 61 -1.22 37.82 41.70
N ARG A 62 -0.68 38.42 42.78
CA ARG A 62 -0.41 37.93 44.16
C ARG A 62 -1.64 37.21 44.78
N SER A 63 -1.64 36.36 45.84
CA SER A 63 -0.71 35.90 46.90
C SER A 63 -1.44 34.87 47.81
N ARG A 64 -0.69 34.25 48.74
CA ARG A 64 -1.08 33.54 50.01
C ARG A 64 -1.58 32.09 49.87
N SER A 65 -0.71 31.10 50.15
CA SER A 65 -0.31 30.53 51.46
C SER A 65 -1.25 29.44 51.99
N ARG A 66 -0.77 28.19 52.02
CA ARG A 66 -0.73 27.31 53.21
C ARG A 66 0.01 26.00 52.88
N ARG A 67 1.01 25.68 53.71
CA ARG A 67 1.58 24.33 53.97
C ARG A 67 0.45 23.46 54.57
N VAL A 68 0.45 22.11 54.59
CA VAL A 68 1.36 21.15 55.26
C VAL A 68 1.05 19.70 54.73
N PRO A 69 1.61 18.57 55.24
CA PRO A 69 2.62 17.74 54.56
C PRO A 69 2.19 16.27 54.26
N CYS A 70 3.09 15.55 53.60
CA CYS A 70 3.17 14.08 53.57
C CYS A 70 3.37 13.48 54.97
N PHE A 71 2.91 12.23 55.19
CA PHE A 71 3.61 11.28 56.05
C PHE A 71 3.43 9.82 55.59
N SER A 72 4.52 9.08 55.80
CA SER A 72 4.88 7.69 55.50
C SER A 72 4.29 6.64 56.45
N GLY A 73 4.33 5.35 56.04
CA GLY A 73 4.46 4.23 56.99
C GLY A 73 3.92 2.87 56.51
N GLU A 74 4.81 1.94 56.18
CA GLU A 74 4.67 0.49 56.47
C GLU A 74 5.11 0.20 57.93
N PRO A 75 5.12 -1.04 58.50
CA PRO A 75 4.67 -2.38 58.04
C PRO A 75 3.85 -3.20 59.09
N GLY A 76 3.39 -4.41 58.72
CA GLY A 76 3.08 -5.50 59.68
C GLY A 76 1.99 -6.51 59.25
N GLY A 77 2.35 -7.80 59.10
CA GLY A 77 1.42 -8.96 59.17
C GLY A 77 1.25 -9.47 60.62
N PRO A 78 0.87 -10.75 60.92
CA PRO A 78 0.34 -11.87 60.09
C PRO A 78 -0.88 -12.62 60.71
N GLU A 79 -1.46 -13.65 60.03
CA GLU A 79 -2.11 -14.88 60.62
C GLU A 79 -2.57 -15.86 59.50
N ARG A 80 -1.95 -17.06 59.33
CA ARG A 80 -2.36 -18.47 59.68
C ARG A 80 -3.78 -18.89 59.22
N GLY A 81 -4.06 -20.05 58.62
CA GLY A 81 -3.29 -21.23 58.18
C GLY A 81 -4.25 -22.41 57.87
N ALA A 82 -3.83 -23.40 57.07
CA ALA A 82 -4.25 -24.81 57.15
C ALA A 82 -3.36 -25.72 56.28
N ARG A 83 -2.89 -26.82 56.87
CA ARG A 83 -2.00 -27.86 56.33
C ARG A 83 -2.81 -29.09 55.91
N THR A 84 -2.30 -29.88 54.97
CA THR A 84 -2.36 -31.36 55.02
C THR A 84 -1.15 -31.97 54.30
N GLN A 85 -0.56 -32.98 54.94
CA GLN A 85 0.68 -33.68 54.60
C GLN A 85 0.45 -34.90 53.70
N ALA A 86 1.52 -35.31 53.01
CA ALA A 86 1.67 -36.55 52.24
C ALA A 86 2.04 -37.76 53.12
N PRO A 87 2.08 -38.97 52.52
CA PRO A 87 3.01 -40.02 52.96
C PRO A 87 3.94 -40.52 51.83
N GLU A 88 5.20 -40.74 52.17
CA GLU A 88 6.19 -41.53 51.41
C GLU A 88 6.08 -43.02 51.78
N LEU A 89 6.36 -43.92 50.82
CA LEU A 89 6.91 -45.25 51.08
C LEU A 89 7.74 -45.76 49.88
N GLN A 90 8.78 -46.51 50.21
CA GLN A 90 9.99 -46.87 49.45
C GLN A 90 9.82 -47.95 48.36
N GLY A 91 10.72 -47.96 47.37
CA GLY A 91 10.94 -49.11 46.47
C GLY A 91 12.19 -48.97 45.58
N ARG A 92 13.03 -50.02 45.56
CA ARG A 92 14.43 -50.08 45.05
C ARG A 92 14.59 -50.12 43.52
N SER A 93 15.82 -49.81 43.07
CA SER A 93 16.35 -49.81 41.69
C SER A 93 16.50 -51.21 41.04
N PRO A 94 16.74 -51.25 39.72
CA PRO A 94 18.05 -51.74 39.28
C PRO A 94 18.72 -50.93 38.13
N ARG A 95 20.01 -51.24 37.99
CA ARG A 95 21.10 -50.59 37.23
C ARG A 95 20.93 -50.64 35.70
N ILE A 96 21.34 -49.58 35.00
CA ILE A 96 21.73 -49.64 33.57
C ILE A 96 23.08 -48.94 33.37
N LEU A 97 23.87 -49.60 32.52
CA LEU A 97 25.30 -49.52 32.25
C LEU A 97 25.71 -48.24 31.49
N PHE A 98 26.76 -47.55 31.95
CA PHE A 98 27.43 -46.48 31.20
C PHE A 98 28.34 -47.08 30.11
N LEU A 99 28.03 -46.83 28.83
CA LEU A 99 28.97 -46.98 27.72
C LEU A 99 29.42 -45.58 27.27
N ARG A 100 30.66 -45.22 27.61
CA ARG A 100 31.36 -44.04 27.10
C ARG A 100 31.77 -44.28 25.65
N PHE A 101 31.14 -43.61 24.69
CA PHE A 101 31.70 -43.43 23.35
C PHE A 101 32.47 -42.11 23.29
N ARG A 102 33.80 -42.19 23.08
CA ARG A 102 34.63 -41.05 22.68
C ARG A 102 34.48 -40.83 21.18
N PRO A 103 34.18 -39.63 20.68
CA PRO A 103 34.34 -39.35 19.26
C PRO A 103 35.83 -39.18 18.94
N ARG A 104 36.29 -39.89 17.91
CA ARG A 104 37.62 -39.72 17.30
C ARG A 104 37.70 -38.34 16.65
N LEU A 105 38.72 -37.55 17.01
CA LEU A 105 39.16 -36.42 16.20
C LEU A 105 39.83 -36.96 14.92
N SER A 106 39.17 -36.79 13.77
CA SER A 106 39.82 -36.85 12.47
C SER A 106 40.39 -35.48 12.12
N ARG A 107 41.72 -35.39 12.00
CA ARG A 107 42.41 -34.24 11.41
C ARG A 107 42.14 -34.25 9.90
N GLY A 108 41.22 -33.39 9.44
CA GLY A 108 41.09 -32.99 8.04
C GLY A 108 41.42 -31.50 7.94
N GLY A 109 42.43 -31.14 7.15
CA GLY A 109 42.81 -29.74 6.93
C GLY A 109 41.72 -28.95 6.21
N PRO A 110 41.73 -27.61 6.29
CA PRO A 110 40.80 -26.77 5.55
C PRO A 110 41.17 -26.83 4.06
N GLY A 111 40.44 -27.63 3.29
CA GLY A 111 40.37 -27.44 1.85
C GLY A 111 39.66 -26.11 1.56
N PRO A 112 40.04 -25.38 0.50
CA PRO A 112 39.33 -24.16 0.14
C PRO A 112 37.88 -24.54 -0.20
N SER A 113 36.96 -24.17 0.68
CA SER A 113 35.55 -24.16 0.37
C SER A 113 35.34 -23.06 -0.67
N THR A 114 35.44 -23.44 -1.95
CA THR A 114 34.96 -22.62 -3.05
C THR A 114 33.43 -22.61 -2.94
N LEU A 115 32.92 -21.71 -2.10
CA LEU A 115 31.56 -21.19 -2.26
C LEU A 115 31.41 -20.82 -3.74
N PRO A 116 30.31 -21.21 -4.41
CA PRO A 116 30.06 -20.74 -5.76
C PRO A 116 30.09 -19.21 -5.70
N MET A 117 31.01 -18.61 -6.44
CA MET A 117 31.22 -17.16 -6.47
C MET A 117 29.88 -16.50 -6.74
N ALA A 118 29.34 -15.84 -5.70
CA ALA A 118 28.13 -15.05 -5.80
C ALA A 118 28.30 -14.07 -6.95
N GLY A 119 27.30 -13.97 -7.82
CA GLY A 119 27.29 -12.96 -8.88
C GLY A 119 27.55 -11.56 -8.31
N PRO A 120 27.96 -10.59 -9.15
CA PRO A 120 28.29 -9.25 -8.70
C PRO A 120 27.12 -8.67 -7.88
N ARG A 121 27.44 -8.25 -6.65
CA ARG A 121 26.51 -7.61 -5.73
C ARG A 121 25.98 -6.31 -6.34
N VAL A 122 24.67 -6.11 -6.33
CA VAL A 122 24.03 -4.90 -6.80
C VAL A 122 24.06 -3.84 -5.71
N GLU A 123 24.58 -2.65 -6.04
CA GLU A 123 24.61 -1.49 -5.15
C GLU A 123 23.44 -0.56 -5.47
N VAL A 124 22.61 -0.27 -4.46
CA VAL A 124 21.47 0.64 -4.54
C VAL A 124 21.64 1.79 -3.56
N ASP A 125 21.53 3.02 -4.07
CA ASP A 125 21.45 4.22 -3.23
C ASP A 125 19.97 4.54 -2.94
N GLY A 126 19.56 4.32 -1.69
CA GLY A 126 18.22 4.57 -1.18
C GLY A 126 17.87 6.05 -0.95
N GLY A 127 18.78 6.97 -1.29
CA GLY A 127 18.54 8.41 -1.31
C GLY A 127 18.14 8.94 -2.69
N ILE A 128 18.26 8.14 -3.76
CA ILE A 128 17.90 8.55 -5.13
C ILE A 128 16.36 8.51 -5.31
N MET A 129 15.85 9.33 -6.24
CA MET A 129 14.41 9.49 -6.54
C MET A 129 13.57 9.92 -5.32
N GLU A 130 12.54 9.16 -4.95
CA GLU A 130 11.64 9.48 -3.82
C GLU A 130 12.27 9.35 -2.43
N GLY A 131 13.45 8.69 -2.32
CA GLY A 131 14.12 8.39 -1.06
C GLY A 131 13.20 7.73 -0.01
N GLY A 132 12.30 6.84 -0.45
CA GLY A 132 11.16 6.32 0.30
C GLY A 132 11.15 4.80 0.41
N GLY A 133 10.02 4.24 0.83
CA GLY A 133 9.85 2.80 1.01
C GLY A 133 9.74 2.02 -0.30
N GLN A 134 9.49 2.68 -1.45
CA GLN A 134 9.38 1.98 -2.73
C GLN A 134 10.66 1.28 -3.13
N ILE A 135 11.81 1.93 -2.88
CA ILE A 135 13.14 1.43 -3.21
C ILE A 135 13.37 0.06 -2.57
N LEU A 136 13.10 -0.05 -1.27
CA LEU A 136 13.26 -1.30 -0.53
C LEU A 136 12.33 -2.39 -1.07
N ARG A 137 11.07 -2.05 -1.36
CA ARG A 137 10.08 -3.04 -1.80
C ARG A 137 10.41 -3.60 -3.18
N VAL A 138 10.72 -2.73 -4.14
CA VAL A 138 11.03 -3.14 -5.52
C VAL A 138 12.39 -3.84 -5.57
N SER A 139 13.44 -3.23 -5.02
CA SER A 139 14.81 -3.76 -5.14
C SER A 139 14.98 -5.08 -4.39
N THR A 140 14.42 -5.23 -3.18
CA THR A 140 14.53 -6.49 -2.43
C THR A 140 13.68 -7.60 -3.07
N ALA A 141 12.49 -7.29 -3.59
CA ALA A 141 11.68 -8.28 -4.32
C ALA A 141 12.38 -8.77 -5.61
N LEU A 142 12.93 -7.85 -6.41
CA LEU A 142 13.68 -8.19 -7.62
C LEU A 142 14.99 -8.93 -7.30
N SER A 143 15.71 -8.51 -6.27
CA SER A 143 16.89 -9.24 -5.76
C SER A 143 16.53 -10.69 -5.44
N CYS A 144 15.46 -10.92 -4.69
CA CYS A 144 14.94 -12.25 -4.34
C CYS A 144 14.59 -13.08 -5.58
N LEU A 145 13.84 -12.50 -6.52
CA LEU A 145 13.40 -13.18 -7.75
C LEU A 145 14.57 -13.55 -8.67
N LEU A 146 15.59 -12.70 -8.76
CA LEU A 146 16.72 -12.86 -9.68
C LEU A 146 17.92 -13.57 -9.04
N GLY A 147 17.87 -13.88 -7.74
CA GLY A 147 18.99 -14.49 -7.01
C GLY A 147 20.22 -13.56 -6.92
N LEU A 148 20.02 -12.25 -6.89
CA LEU A 148 21.09 -11.26 -6.91
C LEU A 148 21.37 -10.71 -5.51
N PRO A 149 22.59 -10.80 -4.96
CA PRO A 149 22.95 -10.12 -3.72
C PRO A 149 22.79 -8.60 -3.86
N LEU A 150 22.26 -7.95 -2.83
CA LEU A 150 21.87 -6.55 -2.81
C LEU A 150 22.51 -5.80 -1.63
N ARG A 151 23.06 -4.61 -1.88
CA ARG A 151 23.34 -3.59 -0.86
C ARG A 151 22.40 -2.43 -1.07
N VAL A 152 21.75 -1.97 -0.01
CA VAL A 152 21.04 -0.69 -0.04
C VAL A 152 21.71 0.24 0.95
N GLN A 153 22.21 1.38 0.51
CA GLN A 153 22.80 2.43 1.35
C GLN A 153 21.88 3.65 1.41
N LYS A 154 22.12 4.58 2.34
CA LYS A 154 21.39 5.86 2.48
C LYS A 154 19.86 5.70 2.55
N ILE A 155 19.38 4.65 3.21
CA ILE A 155 17.94 4.36 3.34
C ILE A 155 17.21 5.57 3.95
N ARG A 156 16.27 6.14 3.18
CA ARG A 156 15.47 7.32 3.57
C ARG A 156 16.30 8.55 3.96
N ALA A 157 17.49 8.74 3.37
CA ALA A 157 18.35 9.87 3.70
C ALA A 157 17.68 11.24 3.52
N GLY A 158 16.76 11.39 2.56
CA GLY A 158 16.01 12.62 2.31
C GLY A 158 14.76 12.84 3.17
N ARG A 159 14.48 11.96 4.15
CA ARG A 159 13.28 12.09 5.01
C ARG A 159 13.65 12.71 6.35
N SER A 160 12.67 13.33 7.01
CA SER A 160 12.81 13.89 8.37
C SER A 160 13.34 12.87 9.39
N THR A 161 13.15 11.60 9.10
CA THR A 161 13.59 10.46 9.91
C THR A 161 14.17 9.40 8.98
N PRO A 162 15.51 9.41 8.83
CA PRO A 162 16.24 8.43 8.03
C PRO A 162 16.18 7.02 8.63
N GLY A 163 16.59 6.04 7.82
CA GLY A 163 16.74 4.64 8.20
C GLY A 163 15.45 3.84 8.27
N LEU A 164 15.59 2.51 8.44
CA LEU A 164 14.48 1.57 8.42
C LEU A 164 13.40 1.90 9.46
N ARG A 165 12.14 1.79 9.04
CA ARG A 165 10.97 1.85 9.93
C ARG A 165 10.48 0.43 10.23
N PRO A 166 9.67 0.21 11.29
CA PRO A 166 9.18 -1.12 11.66
C PRO A 166 8.59 -1.90 10.48
N GLN A 167 7.75 -1.25 9.66
CA GLN A 167 7.18 -1.86 8.46
C GLN A 167 8.24 -2.29 7.43
N HIS A 168 9.30 -1.50 7.26
CA HIS A 168 10.37 -1.82 6.32
C HIS A 168 11.14 -3.04 6.81
N LEU A 169 11.51 -3.05 8.10
CA LEU A 169 12.20 -4.17 8.72
C LEU A 169 11.38 -5.46 8.61
N SER A 170 10.10 -5.44 8.99
CA SER A 170 9.23 -6.62 8.87
C SER A 170 9.06 -7.10 7.42
N GLY A 171 9.06 -6.18 6.45
CA GLY A 171 9.05 -6.55 5.03
C GLY A 171 10.33 -7.24 4.59
N LEU A 172 11.50 -6.72 4.99
CA LEU A 172 12.80 -7.30 4.68
C LEU A 172 13.00 -8.67 5.36
N GLU A 173 12.63 -8.79 6.64
CA GLU A 173 12.65 -10.05 7.38
C GLU A 173 11.74 -11.10 6.74
N MET A 174 10.55 -10.69 6.28
CA MET A 174 9.65 -11.59 5.56
C MET A 174 10.26 -12.09 4.26
N ILE A 175 10.95 -11.24 3.49
CA ILE A 175 11.64 -11.68 2.28
C ILE A 175 12.80 -12.62 2.60
N ARG A 176 13.60 -12.30 3.63
CA ARG A 176 14.66 -13.18 4.12
C ARG A 176 14.10 -14.57 4.43
N ASP A 177 13.04 -14.64 5.22
CA ASP A 177 12.47 -15.90 5.69
C ASP A 177 11.81 -16.70 4.56
N LEU A 178 11.13 -16.04 3.62
CA LEU A 178 10.49 -16.76 2.52
C LEU A 178 11.46 -17.33 1.50
N CYS A 179 12.70 -16.83 1.44
CA CYS A 179 13.71 -17.32 0.50
C CYS A 179 14.93 -17.98 1.16
N ASP A 180 14.89 -18.31 2.45
CA ASP A 180 16.08 -18.74 3.23
C ASP A 180 17.31 -17.81 3.05
N GLY A 181 17.07 -16.52 2.83
CA GLY A 181 18.13 -15.56 2.57
C GLY A 181 18.91 -15.16 3.81
N GLN A 182 20.00 -14.43 3.60
CA GLN A 182 20.75 -13.73 4.65
C GLN A 182 20.46 -12.23 4.60
N LEU A 183 20.24 -11.62 5.76
CA LEU A 183 19.98 -10.19 5.89
C LEU A 183 20.86 -9.61 7.00
N GLU A 184 21.75 -8.70 6.65
CA GLU A 184 22.68 -8.04 7.57
C GLU A 184 22.37 -6.55 7.67
N GLY A 185 22.63 -5.96 8.84
CA GLY A 185 22.42 -4.53 9.10
C GLY A 185 20.95 -4.12 9.21
N ALA A 186 20.00 -5.06 9.23
CA ALA A 186 18.58 -4.76 9.30
C ALA A 186 18.09 -4.58 10.75
N GLU A 187 18.15 -3.34 11.23
CA GLU A 187 17.58 -2.91 12.51
C GLU A 187 16.75 -1.64 12.30
N ILE A 188 15.86 -1.32 13.25
CA ILE A 188 15.10 -0.07 13.17
C ILE A 188 16.10 1.11 13.23
N GLY A 189 16.01 2.00 12.25
CA GLY A 189 16.92 3.15 12.11
C GLY A 189 18.15 2.86 11.25
N SER A 190 18.40 1.62 10.82
CA SER A 190 19.51 1.31 9.93
C SER A 190 19.41 2.06 8.61
N THR A 191 20.51 2.70 8.21
CA THR A 191 20.62 3.42 6.94
C THR A 191 21.22 2.56 5.83
N GLU A 192 21.63 1.33 6.16
CA GLU A 192 22.26 0.40 5.24
C GLU A 192 21.83 -1.05 5.55
N ILE A 193 21.65 -1.86 4.50
CA ILE A 193 21.45 -3.31 4.61
C ILE A 193 22.24 -4.08 3.54
N THR A 194 22.60 -5.32 3.86
CA THR A 194 23.02 -6.35 2.91
C THR A 194 21.96 -7.44 2.87
N PHE A 195 21.49 -7.80 1.67
CA PHE A 195 20.56 -8.90 1.49
C PHE A 195 21.11 -9.88 0.45
N THR A 196 21.22 -11.15 0.82
CA THR A 196 21.65 -12.23 -0.08
C THR A 196 20.52 -13.25 -0.16
N PRO A 197 19.78 -13.30 -1.27
CA PRO A 197 18.66 -14.23 -1.43
C PRO A 197 19.13 -15.66 -1.70
N GLU A 198 18.32 -16.64 -1.28
CA GLU A 198 18.44 -18.04 -1.70
C GLU A 198 17.14 -18.52 -2.36
N LYS A 199 16.73 -19.77 -2.12
CA LYS A 199 15.59 -20.39 -2.80
C LYS A 199 14.25 -19.92 -2.22
N ILE A 200 13.40 -19.36 -3.08
CA ILE A 200 12.01 -19.01 -2.74
C ILE A 200 11.22 -20.26 -2.34
N LYS A 201 10.62 -20.21 -1.15
CA LYS A 201 9.74 -21.24 -0.60
C LYS A 201 8.29 -20.84 -0.69
N GLY A 202 7.44 -21.82 -1.01
CA GLY A 202 6.00 -21.70 -0.77
C GLY A 202 5.66 -22.03 0.69
N GLY A 203 4.37 -22.19 1.00
CA GLY A 203 3.90 -22.45 2.35
C GLY A 203 3.45 -21.19 3.09
N VAL A 204 3.51 -21.22 4.43
CA VAL A 204 2.96 -20.15 5.29
C VAL A 204 4.06 -19.20 5.71
N HIS A 205 3.90 -17.92 5.36
CA HIS A 205 4.82 -16.83 5.68
C HIS A 205 4.11 -15.79 6.52
N THR A 206 4.69 -15.39 7.65
CA THR A 206 4.05 -14.42 8.58
C THR A 206 4.92 -13.19 8.72
N ALA A 207 4.28 -12.02 8.63
CA ALA A 207 4.92 -10.74 8.93
C ALA A 207 4.04 -9.93 9.87
N ASP A 208 4.63 -9.41 10.93
CA ASP A 208 3.93 -8.61 11.94
C ASP A 208 4.71 -7.34 12.22
N THR A 209 4.15 -6.21 11.79
CA THR A 209 4.77 -4.89 11.98
C THR A 209 4.79 -4.42 13.43
N LYS A 210 4.06 -5.09 14.34
CA LYS A 210 3.84 -4.72 15.75
C LYS A 210 3.35 -3.28 15.97
N THR A 211 2.89 -2.64 14.90
CA THR A 211 2.53 -1.23 14.82
C THR A 211 1.39 -1.06 13.81
N ALA A 212 1.02 0.18 13.49
CA ALA A 212 0.12 0.47 12.36
C ALA A 212 0.80 0.42 10.98
N GLY A 213 1.95 -0.26 10.85
CA GLY A 213 2.60 -0.47 9.55
C GLY A 213 1.65 -1.17 8.58
N SER A 214 1.48 -0.63 7.37
CA SER A 214 0.51 -1.13 6.40
C SER A 214 0.81 -2.56 5.94
N VAL A 215 -0.18 -3.43 6.06
CA VAL A 215 -0.16 -4.80 5.53
C VAL A 215 -0.14 -4.82 4.01
N CYS A 216 -0.69 -3.81 3.34
CA CYS A 216 -0.67 -3.69 1.88
C CYS A 216 0.77 -3.51 1.36
N LEU A 217 1.63 -2.78 2.08
CA LEU A 217 3.03 -2.63 1.64
C LEU A 217 3.86 -3.88 1.94
N LEU A 218 3.53 -4.64 2.99
CA LEU A 218 4.11 -5.98 3.23
C LEU A 218 3.72 -6.95 2.11
N MET A 219 2.46 -6.87 1.66
CA MET A 219 1.98 -7.65 0.51
C MET A 219 2.72 -7.26 -0.77
N GLN A 220 2.92 -5.97 -1.04
CA GLN A 220 3.62 -5.50 -2.24
C GLN A 220 5.07 -5.99 -2.35
N VAL A 221 5.78 -6.14 -1.23
CA VAL A 221 7.16 -6.67 -1.26
C VAL A 221 7.18 -8.19 -1.42
N SER A 222 6.26 -8.91 -0.78
CA SER A 222 6.30 -10.38 -0.69
C SER A 222 5.56 -11.11 -1.81
N MET A 223 4.44 -10.56 -2.30
CA MET A 223 3.60 -11.17 -3.35
C MET A 223 4.39 -11.50 -4.62
N PRO A 224 5.19 -10.59 -5.20
CA PRO A 224 5.95 -10.91 -6.42
C PRO A 224 6.83 -12.14 -6.24
N CYS A 225 7.48 -12.30 -5.08
CA CYS A 225 8.35 -13.44 -4.79
C CYS A 225 7.56 -14.76 -4.74
N VAL A 226 6.47 -14.81 -3.97
CA VAL A 226 5.74 -16.07 -3.75
C VAL A 226 4.93 -16.54 -4.96
N LEU A 227 4.65 -15.66 -5.93
CA LEU A 227 4.13 -16.07 -7.24
C LEU A 227 5.10 -17.00 -7.99
N PHE A 228 6.40 -16.88 -7.75
CA PHE A 228 7.44 -17.71 -8.36
C PHE A 228 7.98 -18.80 -7.42
N ALA A 229 7.22 -19.15 -6.37
CA ALA A 229 7.52 -20.28 -5.48
C ALA A 229 7.26 -21.65 -6.16
N ALA A 230 7.72 -22.73 -5.52
CA ALA A 230 7.49 -24.11 -5.97
C ALA A 230 6.08 -24.64 -5.66
N CYS A 231 5.39 -24.05 -4.71
CA CYS A 231 4.08 -24.51 -4.23
C CYS A 231 3.22 -23.33 -3.73
N PRO A 232 1.90 -23.53 -3.51
CA PRO A 232 1.01 -22.48 -3.02
C PRO A 232 1.50 -21.81 -1.74
N SER A 233 1.22 -20.51 -1.62
CA SER A 233 1.68 -19.69 -0.51
C SER A 233 0.52 -19.03 0.22
N GLU A 234 0.66 -18.90 1.54
CA GLU A 234 -0.20 -18.16 2.43
C GLU A 234 0.61 -17.08 3.15
N LEU A 235 0.27 -15.82 2.91
CA LEU A 235 0.87 -14.68 3.60
C LEU A 235 -0.06 -14.26 4.74
N ARG A 236 0.42 -14.31 5.98
CA ARG A 236 -0.27 -13.81 7.18
C ARG A 236 0.32 -12.47 7.57
N LEU A 237 -0.38 -11.40 7.23
CA LEU A 237 0.11 -10.03 7.35
C LEU A 237 -0.60 -9.32 8.50
N LYS A 238 0.18 -8.84 9.48
CA LYS A 238 -0.33 -8.17 10.69
C LYS A 238 0.19 -6.74 10.80
N GLY A 239 -0.73 -5.80 11.07
CA GLY A 239 -0.41 -4.37 11.11
C GLY A 239 -1.62 -3.47 10.90
N GLY A 240 -1.45 -2.35 10.20
CA GLY A 240 -2.54 -1.50 9.76
C GLY A 240 -3.16 -2.00 8.46
N THR A 241 -4.47 -2.26 8.44
CA THR A 241 -5.23 -2.47 7.19
C THR A 241 -5.57 -1.14 6.52
N ASN A 242 -5.73 -0.09 7.33
CA ASN A 242 -6.05 1.26 6.89
C ASN A 242 -5.08 2.20 7.62
N ALA A 243 -3.87 2.32 7.07
CA ALA A 243 -2.79 3.15 7.62
C ALA A 243 -2.66 4.48 6.85
N GLU A 244 -2.07 5.50 7.49
CA GLU A 244 -1.75 6.74 6.78
C GLU A 244 -0.65 6.52 5.73
N MET A 245 -0.69 7.29 4.64
CA MET A 245 0.31 7.27 3.56
C MET A 245 0.50 5.88 2.90
N ALA A 246 -0.53 5.04 2.93
CA ALA A 246 -0.54 3.73 2.30
C ALA A 246 -1.96 3.44 1.76
N PRO A 247 -2.10 2.62 0.70
CA PRO A 247 -3.40 2.17 0.24
C PRO A 247 -4.14 1.42 1.36
N GLN A 248 -5.43 1.71 1.48
CA GLN A 248 -6.34 0.97 2.35
C GLN A 248 -6.49 -0.47 1.84
N ILE A 249 -6.73 -1.45 2.71
CA ILE A 249 -6.91 -2.85 2.29
C ILE A 249 -8.07 -3.02 1.30
N ASP A 250 -9.07 -2.15 1.41
CA ASP A 250 -10.21 -2.06 0.52
C ASP A 250 -9.78 -1.70 -0.92
N TYR A 251 -8.75 -0.85 -1.09
CA TYR A 251 -8.14 -0.57 -2.39
C TYR A 251 -7.49 -1.82 -2.97
N THR A 252 -6.77 -2.57 -2.13
CA THR A 252 -6.16 -3.82 -2.56
C THR A 252 -7.20 -4.81 -3.09
N ALA A 253 -8.32 -4.96 -2.38
CA ALA A 253 -9.39 -5.90 -2.74
C ALA A 253 -10.21 -5.44 -3.96
N MET A 254 -10.53 -4.15 -4.06
CA MET A 254 -11.46 -3.63 -5.07
C MET A 254 -10.80 -3.05 -6.31
N VAL A 255 -9.51 -2.68 -6.27
CA VAL A 255 -8.80 -2.01 -7.37
C VAL A 255 -7.56 -2.79 -7.78
N PHE A 256 -6.62 -3.00 -6.86
CA PHE A 256 -5.36 -3.68 -7.19
C PHE A 256 -5.59 -5.14 -7.63
N LYS A 257 -6.36 -5.92 -6.87
CA LYS A 257 -6.62 -7.34 -7.16
C LYS A 257 -7.20 -7.54 -8.57
N PRO A 258 -8.34 -6.93 -8.96
CA PRO A 258 -8.91 -7.15 -10.30
C PRO A 258 -7.97 -6.78 -11.45
N ILE A 259 -7.10 -5.79 -11.24
CA ILE A 259 -6.16 -5.34 -12.27
C ILE A 259 -4.93 -6.25 -12.34
N VAL A 260 -4.34 -6.62 -11.21
CA VAL A 260 -3.12 -7.45 -11.20
C VAL A 260 -3.41 -8.89 -11.63
N GLU A 261 -4.64 -9.38 -11.43
CA GLU A 261 -5.03 -10.72 -11.93
C GLU A 261 -5.05 -10.80 -13.46
N LYS A 262 -5.08 -9.67 -14.17
CA LYS A 262 -4.92 -9.63 -15.64
C LYS A 262 -3.52 -10.09 -16.09
N PHE A 263 -2.54 -10.17 -15.18
CA PHE A 263 -1.24 -10.79 -15.45
C PHE A 263 -1.27 -12.34 -15.44
N GLY A 264 -2.45 -12.96 -15.37
CA GLY A 264 -2.60 -14.41 -15.51
C GLY A 264 -2.46 -15.19 -14.20
N PHE A 265 -2.78 -14.57 -13.07
CA PHE A 265 -2.83 -15.23 -11.76
C PHE A 265 -4.04 -14.80 -10.96
N THR A 266 -4.34 -15.54 -9.89
CA THR A 266 -5.41 -15.19 -8.96
C THR A 266 -4.95 -15.32 -7.53
N PHE A 267 -5.48 -14.48 -6.65
CA PHE A 267 -5.25 -14.61 -5.21
C PHE A 267 -6.52 -14.31 -4.40
N ASN A 268 -6.63 -14.94 -3.25
CA ASN A 268 -7.65 -14.63 -2.25
C ASN A 268 -7.07 -13.69 -1.20
N CYS A 269 -7.85 -12.69 -0.79
CA CYS A 269 -7.50 -11.73 0.25
C CYS A 269 -8.59 -11.74 1.32
N ASP A 270 -8.30 -12.34 2.47
CA ASP A 270 -9.23 -12.55 3.56
C ASP A 270 -8.88 -11.60 4.71
N ILE A 271 -9.77 -10.64 4.98
CA ILE A 271 -9.58 -9.61 6.01
C ILE A 271 -10.14 -10.15 7.32
N LYS A 272 -9.28 -10.76 8.14
CA LYS A 272 -9.66 -11.35 9.43
C LYS A 272 -9.96 -10.31 10.50
N MET A 273 -9.16 -9.25 10.51
CA MET A 273 -9.29 -8.17 11.48
C MET A 273 -8.87 -6.86 10.81
N ARG A 274 -9.70 -5.83 10.93
CA ARG A 274 -9.32 -4.47 10.51
C ARG A 274 -8.52 -3.79 11.60
N GLY A 275 -7.45 -3.11 11.21
CA GLY A 275 -6.55 -2.40 12.11
C GLY A 275 -6.27 -1.00 11.60
N TYR A 276 -6.51 -0.01 12.46
CA TYR A 276 -6.44 1.41 12.11
C TYR A 276 -5.23 2.10 12.74
N TYR A 277 -4.68 3.09 12.07
CA TYR A 277 -3.69 4.00 12.65
C TYR A 277 -4.27 4.69 13.92
N PRO A 278 -3.49 4.88 15.00
CA PRO A 278 -2.05 4.61 15.15
C PRO A 278 -1.70 3.22 15.69
N LYS A 279 -2.68 2.42 16.14
CA LYS A 279 -2.40 1.15 16.84
C LYS A 279 -2.13 -0.02 15.90
N GLY A 280 -2.77 -0.06 14.73
CA GLY A 280 -2.75 -1.24 13.86
C GLY A 280 -3.66 -2.33 14.40
N GLY A 281 -3.14 -3.55 14.56
CA GLY A 281 -3.89 -4.69 15.12
C GLY A 281 -4.78 -5.42 14.10
N GLY A 282 -4.63 -5.11 12.82
CA GLY A 282 -5.29 -5.81 11.74
C GLY A 282 -4.53 -7.06 11.31
N GLU A 283 -5.26 -7.97 10.67
CA GLU A 283 -4.77 -9.26 10.19
C GLU A 283 -5.43 -9.57 8.85
N VAL A 284 -4.59 -9.84 7.85
CA VAL A 284 -5.00 -10.20 6.50
C VAL A 284 -4.29 -11.49 6.10
N ILE A 285 -5.06 -12.43 5.54
CA ILE A 285 -4.53 -13.67 5.00
C ILE A 285 -4.64 -13.62 3.47
N VAL A 286 -3.51 -13.68 2.79
CA VAL A 286 -3.44 -13.69 1.33
C VAL A 286 -3.02 -15.08 0.86
N ARG A 287 -3.81 -15.71 0.00
CA ARG A 287 -3.51 -17.05 -0.55
C ARG A 287 -3.40 -17.01 -2.05
N MET A 288 -2.34 -17.58 -2.60
CA MET A 288 -2.12 -17.63 -4.04
C MET A 288 -1.36 -18.89 -4.47
N SER A 289 -1.60 -19.30 -5.70
CA SER A 289 -0.89 -20.41 -6.35
C SER A 289 0.29 -19.86 -7.15
N PRO A 290 1.39 -20.62 -7.25
CA PRO A 290 2.53 -20.20 -8.07
C PRO A 290 2.15 -20.18 -9.55
N VAL A 291 2.82 -19.32 -10.31
CA VAL A 291 2.63 -19.15 -11.76
C VAL A 291 3.83 -19.70 -12.50
N LYS A 292 3.62 -20.23 -13.71
CA LYS A 292 4.74 -20.58 -14.59
C LYS A 292 5.41 -19.34 -15.19
N GLN A 293 4.61 -18.35 -15.54
CA GLN A 293 5.01 -17.06 -16.09
C GLN A 293 3.85 -16.07 -15.94
N LEU A 294 4.13 -14.77 -16.00
CA LEU A 294 3.11 -13.72 -16.03
C LEU A 294 2.79 -13.29 -17.46
N SER A 295 1.52 -13.00 -17.73
CA SER A 295 1.04 -12.45 -19.00
C SER A 295 1.15 -10.93 -19.02
N PRO A 296 1.48 -10.30 -20.15
CA PRO A 296 1.52 -8.85 -20.25
C PRO A 296 0.10 -8.28 -20.29
N ILE A 297 -0.05 -7.01 -19.90
CA ILE A 297 -1.35 -6.32 -19.89
C ILE A 297 -1.37 -5.13 -20.84
N ASN A 298 -2.56 -4.76 -21.33
CA ASN A 298 -2.77 -3.52 -22.06
C ASN A 298 -3.95 -2.76 -21.46
N LEU A 299 -3.65 -1.69 -20.72
CA LEU A 299 -4.61 -0.77 -20.12
C LEU A 299 -4.39 0.63 -20.71
N THR A 300 -4.63 0.78 -22.01
CA THR A 300 -4.49 2.06 -22.72
C THR A 300 -5.82 2.70 -23.06
N ASP A 301 -6.87 1.88 -23.24
CA ASP A 301 -8.23 2.36 -23.44
C ASP A 301 -8.97 2.50 -22.10
N ARG A 302 -9.26 3.74 -21.73
CA ARG A 302 -9.97 4.10 -20.50
C ARG A 302 -11.48 3.84 -20.60
N GLY A 303 -12.09 4.00 -21.77
CA GLY A 303 -13.54 4.06 -21.91
C GLY A 303 -14.22 5.18 -21.09
N CYS A 304 -15.53 5.05 -20.86
CA CYS A 304 -16.33 5.99 -20.08
C CYS A 304 -16.63 5.44 -18.67
N VAL A 305 -16.81 6.32 -17.68
CA VAL A 305 -17.18 5.91 -16.32
C VAL A 305 -18.62 5.39 -16.32
N THR A 306 -18.81 4.15 -15.88
CA THR A 306 -20.11 3.46 -15.89
C THR A 306 -20.72 3.29 -14.50
N LYS A 307 -19.89 3.27 -13.45
CA LYS A 307 -20.37 3.13 -12.06
C LYS A 307 -19.45 3.89 -11.11
N ILE A 308 -20.04 4.45 -10.06
CA ILE A 308 -19.29 4.92 -8.89
C ILE A 308 -19.91 4.29 -7.64
N TYR A 309 -19.08 3.60 -6.88
CA TYR A 309 -19.52 2.92 -5.67
C TYR A 309 -18.42 2.95 -4.61
N GLY A 310 -18.74 2.58 -3.39
CA GLY A 310 -17.74 2.53 -2.34
C GLY A 310 -18.34 2.29 -0.97
N ARG A 311 -17.52 2.52 0.05
CA ARG A 311 -17.93 2.39 1.44
C ARG A 311 -17.32 3.49 2.30
N ALA A 312 -18.14 4.00 3.21
CA ALA A 312 -17.71 4.85 4.31
C ALA A 312 -17.88 4.05 5.59
N PHE A 313 -16.83 3.86 6.37
CA PHE A 313 -16.84 2.94 7.51
C PHE A 313 -16.50 3.65 8.82
N VAL A 314 -17.02 3.10 9.91
CA VAL A 314 -16.64 3.42 11.29
C VAL A 314 -16.42 2.12 12.06
N ALA A 315 -15.51 2.13 13.01
CA ALA A 315 -15.16 1.02 13.87
C ALA A 315 -15.05 1.46 15.33
N GLY A 316 -15.23 0.49 16.23
CA GLY A 316 -15.14 0.70 17.68
C GLY A 316 -16.27 1.59 18.20
N VAL A 317 -15.92 2.60 19.00
CA VAL A 317 -16.91 3.47 19.67
C VAL A 317 -17.43 4.62 18.80
N LEU A 318 -16.98 4.72 17.56
CA LEU A 318 -17.35 5.82 16.68
C LEU A 318 -18.81 5.70 16.22
N PRO A 319 -19.60 6.79 16.27
CA PRO A 319 -21.01 6.73 15.89
C PRO A 319 -21.21 6.42 14.40
N PHE A 320 -22.18 5.56 14.07
CA PHE A 320 -22.57 5.25 12.68
C PHE A 320 -22.90 6.49 11.83
N LYS A 321 -23.36 7.58 12.46
CA LYS A 321 -23.61 8.86 11.80
C LYS A 321 -22.36 9.41 11.08
N VAL A 322 -21.16 9.21 11.63
CA VAL A 322 -19.90 9.67 11.00
C VAL A 322 -19.71 9.04 9.62
N ALA A 323 -20.03 7.75 9.45
CA ALA A 323 -20.00 7.09 8.15
C ALA A 323 -21.03 7.65 7.16
N LYS A 324 -22.25 7.97 7.65
CA LYS A 324 -23.29 8.60 6.82
C LYS A 324 -22.89 9.99 6.34
N ASP A 325 -22.31 10.79 7.24
CA ASP A 325 -21.89 12.16 6.94
C ASP A 325 -20.76 12.15 5.90
N MET A 326 -19.74 11.28 6.05
CA MET A 326 -18.69 11.06 5.04
C MET A 326 -19.27 10.69 3.66
N ALA A 327 -20.17 9.69 3.61
CA ALA A 327 -20.78 9.24 2.37
C ALA A 327 -21.60 10.36 1.70
N ALA A 328 -22.42 11.07 2.47
CA ALA A 328 -23.24 12.16 1.95
C ALA A 328 -22.39 13.31 1.41
N ALA A 329 -21.31 13.68 2.11
CA ALA A 329 -20.39 14.73 1.67
C ALA A 329 -19.66 14.35 0.38
N ALA A 330 -19.20 13.10 0.28
CA ALA A 330 -18.57 12.56 -0.93
C ALA A 330 -19.53 12.58 -2.14
N VAL A 331 -20.77 12.11 -1.97
CA VAL A 331 -21.79 12.14 -3.03
C VAL A 331 -22.06 13.57 -3.49
N ARG A 332 -22.19 14.53 -2.55
CA ARG A 332 -22.39 15.95 -2.89
C ARG A 332 -21.21 16.52 -3.68
N CYS A 333 -19.98 16.13 -3.36
CA CYS A 333 -18.77 16.57 -4.07
C CYS A 333 -18.74 16.00 -5.50
N ILE A 334 -18.90 14.68 -5.66
CA ILE A 334 -18.88 13.99 -6.97
C ILE A 334 -19.95 14.56 -7.91
N ARG A 335 -21.16 14.82 -7.39
CA ARG A 335 -22.28 15.37 -8.19
C ARG A 335 -22.05 16.77 -8.75
N LYS A 336 -21.01 17.48 -8.32
CA LYS A 336 -20.64 18.77 -8.93
C LYS A 336 -20.15 18.59 -10.36
N GLU A 337 -19.45 17.49 -10.64
CA GLU A 337 -18.86 17.18 -11.94
C GLU A 337 -19.58 16.04 -12.66
N ILE A 338 -20.05 15.02 -11.93
CA ILE A 338 -20.70 13.84 -12.51
C ILE A 338 -22.15 13.79 -12.04
N ARG A 339 -23.06 14.35 -12.84
CA ARG A 339 -24.47 14.55 -12.46
C ARG A 339 -25.35 13.34 -12.73
N ASP A 340 -25.16 12.71 -13.89
CA ASP A 340 -26.12 11.73 -14.42
C ASP A 340 -25.78 10.27 -14.04
N LEU A 341 -24.71 10.07 -13.27
CA LEU A 341 -24.27 8.75 -12.85
C LEU A 341 -24.77 8.41 -11.45
N TYR A 342 -25.27 7.19 -11.27
CA TYR A 342 -25.63 6.70 -9.94
C TYR A 342 -24.36 6.49 -9.09
N VAL A 343 -24.34 7.11 -7.91
CA VAL A 343 -23.24 7.03 -6.93
C VAL A 343 -23.73 6.30 -5.69
N ASN A 344 -23.15 5.12 -5.39
CA ASN A 344 -23.54 4.28 -4.26
C ASN A 344 -22.41 4.10 -3.24
N ILE A 345 -22.36 4.96 -2.23
CA ILE A 345 -21.39 4.85 -1.13
C ILE A 345 -22.11 4.32 0.10
N GLN A 346 -21.82 3.09 0.49
CA GLN A 346 -22.48 2.43 1.61
C GLN A 346 -21.86 2.84 2.96
N PRO A 347 -22.63 3.41 3.90
CA PRO A 347 -22.18 3.59 5.27
C PRO A 347 -22.13 2.24 6.01
N VAL A 348 -21.02 1.93 6.66
CA VAL A 348 -20.79 0.64 7.33
C VAL A 348 -20.32 0.86 8.78
N GLN A 349 -20.90 0.10 9.71
CA GLN A 349 -20.36 -0.08 11.05
C GLN A 349 -19.61 -1.41 11.06
N GLU A 350 -18.31 -1.37 11.30
CA GLU A 350 -17.52 -2.60 11.42
C GLU A 350 -17.95 -3.38 12.68
N PRO A 351 -18.17 -4.71 12.56
CA PRO A 351 -18.43 -5.57 13.71
C PRO A 351 -17.29 -5.51 14.74
N LYS A 352 -17.63 -5.63 16.02
CA LYS A 352 -16.65 -5.54 17.12
C LYS A 352 -15.59 -6.65 17.09
N ASP A 353 -15.95 -7.80 16.54
CA ASP A 353 -15.10 -8.98 16.36
C ASP A 353 -14.30 -8.96 15.05
N GLN A 354 -14.49 -7.95 14.19
CA GLN A 354 -13.83 -7.82 12.89
C GLN A 354 -13.01 -6.52 12.76
N ALA A 355 -12.95 -5.69 13.81
CA ALA A 355 -12.14 -4.49 13.85
C ALA A 355 -11.50 -4.26 15.22
N PHE A 356 -10.19 -4.03 15.23
CA PHE A 356 -9.44 -3.67 16.41
C PHE A 356 -9.37 -2.15 16.58
N GLY A 357 -9.83 -1.69 17.75
CA GLY A 357 -9.79 -0.28 18.13
C GLY A 357 -10.83 0.58 17.40
N ASN A 358 -10.53 1.88 17.30
CA ASN A 358 -11.41 2.87 16.71
C ASN A 358 -10.81 3.34 15.39
N GLY A 359 -11.63 3.48 14.36
CA GLY A 359 -11.21 3.99 13.06
C GLY A 359 -12.40 4.39 12.22
N ASN A 360 -12.21 5.38 11.35
CA ASN A 360 -13.20 5.73 10.35
C ASN A 360 -12.50 6.16 9.07
N GLY A 361 -13.19 6.06 7.96
CA GLY A 361 -12.68 6.45 6.67
C GLY A 361 -13.66 6.12 5.56
N ILE A 362 -13.23 6.39 4.34
CA ILE A 362 -14.03 6.22 3.15
C ILE A 362 -13.12 5.82 1.99
N ILE A 363 -13.63 4.95 1.14
CA ILE A 363 -13.06 4.62 -0.16
C ILE A 363 -14.18 4.62 -1.20
N ILE A 364 -13.89 5.22 -2.34
CA ILE A 364 -14.80 5.41 -3.47
C ILE A 364 -14.07 4.91 -4.71
N ILE A 365 -14.76 4.14 -5.53
CA ILE A 365 -14.26 3.48 -6.72
C ILE A 365 -15.11 3.92 -7.90
N ALA A 366 -14.45 4.27 -9.00
CA ALA A 366 -15.07 4.44 -10.30
C ALA A 366 -14.65 3.28 -11.22
N GLU A 367 -15.62 2.68 -11.89
CA GLU A 367 -15.43 1.62 -12.90
C GLU A 367 -15.75 2.18 -14.28
N THR A 368 -14.94 1.84 -15.28
CA THR A 368 -15.18 2.24 -16.67
C THR A 368 -15.69 1.10 -17.55
N SER A 369 -16.20 1.43 -18.73
CA SER A 369 -16.70 0.47 -19.72
C SER A 369 -15.64 -0.53 -20.20
N THR A 370 -14.36 -0.21 -20.06
CA THR A 370 -13.22 -1.07 -20.44
C THR A 370 -12.64 -1.84 -19.25
N GLY A 371 -13.24 -1.71 -18.06
CA GLY A 371 -12.78 -2.36 -16.84
C GLY A 371 -11.53 -1.72 -16.24
N CYS A 372 -11.34 -0.41 -16.45
CA CYS A 372 -10.42 0.40 -15.64
C CYS A 372 -11.07 0.74 -14.30
N LEU A 373 -10.24 0.85 -13.27
CA LEU A 373 -10.66 1.10 -11.89
C LEU A 373 -9.83 2.26 -11.33
N PHE A 374 -10.52 3.22 -10.73
CA PHE A 374 -9.92 4.38 -10.08
C PHE A 374 -10.46 4.49 -8.67
N ALA A 375 -9.60 4.85 -7.72
CA ALA A 375 -10.08 5.12 -6.36
C ALA A 375 -9.79 6.54 -5.88
N GLY A 376 -10.61 6.96 -4.92
CA GLY A 376 -10.29 8.03 -3.99
C GLY A 376 -10.57 7.55 -2.57
N SER A 377 -9.70 7.89 -1.62
CA SER A 377 -9.85 7.43 -0.25
C SER A 377 -9.32 8.44 0.76
N SER A 378 -9.90 8.46 1.95
CA SER A 378 -9.40 9.25 3.08
C SER A 378 -9.71 8.54 4.39
N LEU A 379 -8.86 8.77 5.40
CA LEU A 379 -9.01 8.25 6.76
C LEU A 379 -9.33 9.40 7.70
N GLY A 380 -10.27 9.16 8.60
CA GLY A 380 -10.61 10.13 9.63
C GLY A 380 -9.47 10.32 10.62
N LYS A 381 -9.26 11.58 11.00
CA LYS A 381 -8.28 11.99 12.01
C LYS A 381 -8.98 12.67 13.17
N ARG A 382 -8.36 12.60 14.35
CA ARG A 382 -8.89 13.27 15.54
C ARG A 382 -8.98 14.78 15.27
N GLY A 383 -10.15 15.36 15.54
CA GLY A 383 -10.42 16.80 15.33
C GLY A 383 -10.78 17.18 13.90
N VAL A 384 -10.85 16.23 12.96
CA VAL A 384 -11.28 16.48 11.58
C VAL A 384 -12.76 16.11 11.41
N ASN A 385 -13.51 16.97 10.72
CA ASN A 385 -14.93 16.75 10.44
C ASN A 385 -15.12 15.64 9.39
N ALA A 386 -16.10 14.76 9.61
CA ALA A 386 -16.51 13.70 8.68
C ALA A 386 -16.76 14.21 7.26
N ASP A 387 -17.40 15.38 7.10
CA ASP A 387 -17.65 15.97 5.79
C ASP A 387 -16.35 16.23 5.02
N LYS A 388 -15.32 16.69 5.72
CA LYS A 388 -14.01 16.95 5.12
C LYS A 388 -13.38 15.65 4.62
N VAL A 389 -13.45 14.58 5.41
CA VAL A 389 -12.93 13.25 5.02
C VAL A 389 -13.64 12.72 3.78
N GLY A 390 -14.97 12.89 3.71
CA GLY A 390 -15.76 12.54 2.52
C GLY A 390 -15.37 13.35 1.27
N ILE A 391 -15.19 14.66 1.43
CA ILE A 391 -14.77 15.55 0.34
C ILE A 391 -13.35 15.22 -0.14
N GLU A 392 -12.40 14.99 0.76
CA GLU A 392 -11.01 14.65 0.41
C GLU A 392 -10.94 13.37 -0.44
N ALA A 393 -11.70 12.34 -0.08
CA ALA A 393 -11.77 11.11 -0.87
C ALA A 393 -12.44 11.32 -2.24
N ALA A 394 -13.50 12.12 -2.30
CA ALA A 394 -14.16 12.45 -3.55
C ALA A 394 -13.26 13.27 -4.49
N GLU A 395 -12.55 14.28 -3.98
CA GLU A 395 -11.61 15.07 -4.78
C GLU A 395 -10.42 14.23 -5.28
N MET A 396 -9.93 13.28 -4.48
CA MET A 396 -8.91 12.33 -4.93
C MET A 396 -9.42 11.48 -6.10
N LEU A 397 -10.66 10.96 -6.02
CA LEU A 397 -11.26 10.21 -7.12
C LEU A 397 -11.40 11.10 -8.37
N LEU A 398 -11.92 12.32 -8.21
CA LEU A 398 -12.11 13.25 -9.32
C LEU A 398 -10.76 13.63 -9.95
N ALA A 399 -9.71 13.86 -9.18
CA ALA A 399 -8.37 14.10 -9.69
C ALA A 399 -7.87 12.93 -10.56
N ASN A 400 -8.07 11.69 -10.11
CA ASN A 400 -7.76 10.49 -10.88
C ASN A 400 -8.61 10.36 -12.16
N LEU A 401 -9.85 10.86 -12.15
CA LEU A 401 -10.69 10.86 -13.35
C LEU A 401 -10.36 12.01 -14.32
N ARG A 402 -9.87 13.16 -13.82
CA ARG A 402 -9.59 14.35 -14.65
C ARG A 402 -8.38 14.14 -15.57
N HIS A 403 -7.36 13.40 -15.12
CA HIS A 403 -6.09 13.30 -15.87
C HIS A 403 -6.15 12.45 -17.15
N GLY A 404 -7.28 11.84 -17.52
CA GLY A 404 -7.42 11.15 -18.83
C GLY A 404 -6.81 9.73 -18.91
N GLY A 405 -6.10 9.29 -17.88
CA GLY A 405 -5.42 7.99 -17.85
C GLY A 405 -6.36 6.81 -17.63
N ALA A 406 -5.86 5.60 -17.89
CA ALA A 406 -6.56 4.33 -17.68
C ALA A 406 -6.25 3.67 -16.32
N VAL A 407 -5.27 4.19 -15.58
CA VAL A 407 -4.94 3.77 -14.21
C VAL A 407 -4.76 4.99 -13.30
N ASP A 408 -5.11 4.85 -12.02
CA ASP A 408 -4.92 5.89 -11.01
C ASP A 408 -3.47 6.01 -10.52
N GLU A 409 -3.16 7.09 -9.79
CA GLU A 409 -1.79 7.40 -9.33
C GLU A 409 -1.09 6.28 -8.54
N TYR A 410 -1.83 5.44 -7.81
CA TYR A 410 -1.26 4.38 -6.97
C TYR A 410 -1.13 3.05 -7.73
N LEU A 411 -2.01 2.77 -8.69
CA LEU A 411 -1.87 1.62 -9.57
C LEU A 411 -0.63 1.76 -10.45
N GLN A 412 -0.31 2.99 -10.90
CA GLN A 412 0.83 3.25 -11.78
C GLN A 412 2.13 2.59 -11.28
N ASP A 413 2.51 2.83 -10.02
CA ASP A 413 3.75 2.32 -9.47
C ASP A 413 3.66 0.83 -9.08
N GLN A 414 2.48 0.39 -8.63
CA GLN A 414 2.24 -1.00 -8.19
C GLN A 414 2.31 -2.00 -9.34
N LEU A 415 1.97 -1.59 -10.56
CA LEU A 415 2.00 -2.47 -11.74
C LEU A 415 3.42 -2.65 -12.32
N ILE A 416 4.35 -1.74 -12.04
CA ILE A 416 5.68 -1.73 -12.68
C ILE A 416 6.44 -3.05 -12.48
N ILE A 417 6.43 -3.62 -11.27
CA ILE A 417 7.14 -4.88 -11.02
C ILE A 417 6.52 -6.04 -11.82
N PHE A 418 5.19 -6.10 -11.93
CA PHE A 418 4.53 -7.15 -12.72
C PHE A 418 4.77 -6.96 -14.22
N MET A 419 4.76 -5.72 -14.71
CA MET A 419 5.13 -5.39 -16.10
C MET A 419 6.56 -5.83 -16.42
N ALA A 420 7.51 -5.57 -15.50
CA ALA A 420 8.90 -5.95 -15.67
C ALA A 420 9.10 -7.47 -15.72
N LEU A 421 8.30 -8.23 -14.96
CA LEU A 421 8.39 -9.69 -14.88
C LEU A 421 7.63 -10.42 -16.00
N ALA A 422 6.62 -9.79 -16.60
CA ALA A 422 5.75 -10.38 -17.60
C ALA A 422 6.46 -10.82 -18.90
N SER A 423 5.89 -11.81 -19.57
CA SER A 423 6.36 -12.30 -20.87
C SER A 423 5.72 -11.52 -22.02
N GLY A 424 6.41 -10.52 -22.55
CA GLY A 424 5.94 -9.70 -23.66
C GLY A 424 5.89 -8.21 -23.30
N ILE A 425 5.08 -7.45 -24.04
CA ILE A 425 4.98 -6.00 -23.90
C ILE A 425 3.73 -5.62 -23.11
N SER A 426 3.93 -5.01 -21.94
CA SER A 426 2.84 -4.41 -21.17
C SER A 426 2.74 -2.91 -21.48
N ARG A 427 1.51 -2.40 -21.55
CA ARG A 427 1.22 -0.96 -21.74
C ARG A 427 0.17 -0.48 -20.76
N ILE A 428 0.42 0.67 -20.14
CA ILE A 428 -0.57 1.37 -19.32
C ILE A 428 -0.61 2.85 -19.72
N LYS A 429 -1.82 3.42 -19.84
CA LYS A 429 -2.03 4.86 -20.00
C LYS A 429 -2.27 5.48 -18.63
N THR A 430 -1.49 6.49 -18.28
CA THR A 430 -1.47 7.12 -16.96
C THR A 430 -1.74 8.61 -17.07
N GLY A 431 -2.06 9.26 -15.95
CA GLY A 431 -1.88 10.70 -15.81
C GLY A 431 -0.39 11.07 -15.68
N PRO A 432 -0.07 12.23 -15.07
CA PRO A 432 1.30 12.60 -14.76
C PRO A 432 2.05 11.48 -14.03
N VAL A 433 3.26 11.17 -14.49
CA VAL A 433 4.07 10.07 -13.94
C VAL A 433 4.60 10.46 -12.58
N THR A 434 4.13 9.80 -11.53
CA THR A 434 4.51 10.09 -10.14
C THR A 434 5.98 9.75 -9.88
N LEU A 435 6.57 10.37 -8.85
CA LEU A 435 7.94 10.04 -8.42
C LEU A 435 8.04 8.58 -7.94
N HIS A 436 6.96 8.01 -7.40
CA HIS A 436 6.87 6.59 -7.03
C HIS A 436 6.98 5.68 -8.25
N THR A 437 6.27 6.01 -9.34
CA THR A 437 6.33 5.27 -10.61
C THR A 437 7.72 5.36 -11.23
N GLN A 438 8.31 6.57 -11.28
CA GLN A 438 9.66 6.75 -11.81
C GLN A 438 10.71 5.96 -11.00
N THR A 439 10.57 5.94 -9.68
CA THR A 439 11.41 5.13 -8.78
C THR A 439 11.30 3.65 -9.09
N ALA A 440 10.07 3.13 -9.21
CA ALA A 440 9.85 1.73 -9.52
C ALA A 440 10.43 1.33 -10.89
N ILE A 441 10.26 2.19 -11.91
CA ILE A 441 10.84 1.98 -13.24
C ILE A 441 12.37 1.92 -13.15
N HIS A 442 12.98 2.91 -12.51
CA HIS A 442 14.44 3.00 -12.38
C HIS A 442 15.05 1.71 -11.80
N PHE A 443 14.48 1.19 -10.70
CA PHE A 443 14.99 -0.03 -10.06
C PHE A 443 14.63 -1.30 -10.83
N ALA A 444 13.51 -1.33 -11.54
CA ALA A 444 13.20 -2.42 -12.45
C ALA A 444 14.19 -2.50 -13.62
N GLU A 445 14.54 -1.36 -14.22
CA GLU A 445 15.57 -1.30 -15.27
C GLU A 445 16.96 -1.64 -14.73
N GLN A 446 17.31 -1.16 -13.53
CA GLN A 446 18.61 -1.40 -12.92
C GLN A 446 18.82 -2.87 -12.55
N LEU A 447 17.86 -3.51 -11.87
CA LEU A 447 18.00 -4.88 -11.38
C LEU A 447 17.57 -5.93 -12.41
N ALA A 448 16.36 -5.79 -12.96
CA ALA A 448 15.80 -6.79 -13.86
C ALA A 448 16.25 -6.63 -15.31
N LYS A 449 16.78 -5.46 -15.70
CA LYS A 449 17.09 -5.14 -17.11
C LYS A 449 15.86 -5.15 -18.02
N ALA A 450 14.66 -5.03 -17.44
CA ALA A 450 13.45 -4.72 -18.18
C ALA A 450 13.64 -3.37 -18.89
N LYS A 451 12.99 -3.18 -20.04
CA LYS A 451 13.12 -1.93 -20.81
C LYS A 451 11.82 -1.16 -20.73
N PHE A 452 11.85 0.01 -20.10
CA PHE A 452 10.71 0.90 -20.05
C PHE A 452 10.83 2.02 -21.07
N THR A 453 9.68 2.49 -21.55
CA THR A 453 9.58 3.68 -22.38
C THR A 453 8.37 4.47 -21.90
N VAL A 454 8.61 5.72 -21.55
CA VAL A 454 7.57 6.65 -21.10
C VAL A 454 7.42 7.73 -22.16
N LYS A 455 6.27 7.78 -22.81
CA LYS A 455 5.97 8.77 -23.85
C LYS A 455 4.72 9.56 -23.46
N LYS A 456 4.72 10.85 -23.74
CA LYS A 456 3.48 11.65 -23.66
C LYS A 456 2.51 11.11 -24.72
N SER A 457 1.25 10.90 -24.37
CA SER A 457 0.22 10.49 -25.33
C SER A 457 -0.22 11.72 -26.12
N GLU A 458 -0.17 11.62 -27.45
CA GLU A 458 -0.58 12.67 -28.38
C GLU A 458 -2.07 12.53 -28.79
N ASP A 459 -2.71 11.45 -28.37
CA ASP A 459 -4.04 11.02 -28.83
C ASP A 459 -5.22 11.75 -28.14
N GLU A 460 -4.97 12.80 -27.36
CA GLU A 460 -6.05 13.54 -26.69
C GLU A 460 -6.42 14.82 -27.45
N GLU A 461 -7.68 14.89 -27.88
CA GLU A 461 -8.32 16.09 -28.43
C GLU A 461 -8.24 17.29 -27.46
N ASP A 462 -8.06 17.00 -26.17
CA ASP A 462 -7.89 17.97 -25.10
C ASP A 462 -6.39 18.11 -24.74
N ALA A 463 -5.71 19.03 -25.43
CA ALA A 463 -4.29 19.34 -25.21
C ALA A 463 -3.94 19.78 -23.77
N SER A 464 -4.94 20.00 -22.90
CA SER A 464 -4.74 20.33 -21.49
C SER A 464 -4.47 19.11 -20.59
N LYS A 465 -4.69 17.88 -21.09
CA LYS A 465 -4.51 16.66 -20.31
C LYS A 465 -3.12 16.05 -20.51
N ASP A 466 -2.32 16.09 -19.47
CA ASP A 466 -1.02 15.44 -19.42
C ASP A 466 -1.15 13.93 -19.17
N THR A 467 -1.38 13.17 -20.24
CA THR A 467 -1.34 11.70 -20.21
C THR A 467 -0.05 11.12 -20.76
N TYR A 468 0.34 9.97 -20.24
CA TYR A 468 1.55 9.26 -20.62
C TYR A 468 1.25 7.79 -20.89
N ILE A 469 1.93 7.21 -21.88
CA ILE A 469 1.98 5.77 -22.10
C ILE A 469 3.27 5.26 -21.50
N ILE A 470 3.14 4.37 -20.52
CA ILE A 470 4.25 3.59 -19.98
C ILE A 470 4.20 2.23 -20.66
N GLU A 471 5.21 1.95 -21.48
CA GLU A 471 5.42 0.67 -22.14
C GLU A 471 6.59 -0.05 -21.47
N CYS A 472 6.45 -1.35 -21.26
CA CYS A 472 7.51 -2.20 -20.73
C CYS A 472 7.66 -3.45 -21.59
N GLN A 473 8.85 -3.68 -22.13
CA GLN A 473 9.25 -5.01 -22.56
C GLN A 473 9.73 -5.77 -21.33
N GLY A 474 8.85 -6.63 -20.79
CA GLY A 474 9.15 -7.45 -19.63
C GLY A 474 10.20 -8.52 -19.96
N ILE A 475 10.87 -9.01 -18.91
CA ILE A 475 11.98 -9.97 -19.02
C ILE A 475 11.49 -11.40 -19.32
N GLY A 476 10.17 -11.64 -19.28
CA GLY A 476 9.60 -12.97 -19.46
C GLY A 476 10.07 -13.96 -18.41
N MET A 477 10.02 -13.56 -17.13
CA MET A 477 10.47 -14.42 -16.05
C MET A 477 9.65 -15.71 -16.05
N THR A 478 10.35 -16.84 -16.18
CA THR A 478 9.76 -18.17 -16.05
C THR A 478 10.08 -18.69 -14.65
N ASN A 479 9.10 -19.26 -13.99
CA ASN A 479 9.28 -19.90 -12.70
C ASN A 479 10.11 -21.19 -12.88
N PRO A 480 11.35 -21.23 -12.35
CA PRO A 480 12.21 -22.40 -12.45
C PRO A 480 11.80 -23.52 -11.47
N ASN A 481 10.87 -23.22 -10.55
CA ASN A 481 10.44 -24.14 -9.50
C ASN A 481 9.18 -24.94 -9.87
N LEU A 482 8.59 -24.70 -11.04
CA LEU A 482 7.38 -25.39 -11.54
C LEU A 482 7.64 -26.23 -12.77
#